data_AF-A0A1H0Z2L6-F1
#
_entry.id   AF-A0A1H0Z2L6-F1
#
_cell.length_a   1.000
_cell.length_b   1.000
_cell.length_c   1.000
_cell.angle_alpha   90.00
_cell.angle_beta   90.00
_cell.angle_gamma   90.00
#
_symmetry.space_group_name_H-M   'P 1'
#
loop_
_entity.id
_entity.type
_entity.pdbx_description
1 polymer ?
#
loop_
_entity_poly.entity_id
_entity_poly.type
_entity_poly.pdbx_seq_one_letter_code
_entity_poly.pdbx_strand_id
1 'polypeptide(L)'
;MGSGPWSAQRVQQDLLALLRPPSARLERQLSERVRPHLSAVARAHAGRPAPQVLAALAEVVRAAGAEPDLTALAEHAERVSAGEDPYA
;
A
#
# COMPACT_ATOMS: atom_id res chain seq x y z
N MET A 1 -21.13 -35.98 23.70
CA MET A 1 -20.13 -35.24 24.50
C MET A 1 -18.92 -35.07 23.59
N GLY A 2 -18.74 -34.03 22.78
CA GLY A 2 -18.99 -32.61 22.98
C GLY A 2 -17.66 -31.85 23.04
N SER A 3 -16.67 -32.21 22.20
CA SER A 3 -15.36 -31.56 22.15
C SER A 3 -15.51 -30.17 21.54
N GLY A 4 -15.49 -29.15 22.42
CA GLY A 4 -15.69 -27.75 22.08
C GLY A 4 -14.58 -27.10 21.24
N PRO A 5 -14.81 -25.88 20.76
CA PRO A 5 -14.47 -25.40 19.41
C PRO A 5 -13.11 -24.69 19.32
N TRP A 6 -12.01 -25.41 19.52
CA TRP A 6 -10.66 -24.81 19.44
C TRP A 6 -9.82 -25.60 18.44
N SER A 7 -10.02 -25.30 17.15
CA SER A 7 -9.11 -25.81 16.13
C SER A 7 -7.74 -25.15 16.32
N ALA A 8 -6.66 -25.92 16.16
CA ALA A 8 -5.30 -25.38 16.23
C ALA A 8 -5.11 -24.19 15.27
N GLN A 9 -5.83 -24.19 14.15
CA GLN A 9 -5.88 -23.06 13.22
C GLN A 9 -6.45 -21.77 13.84
N ARG A 10 -7.49 -21.87 14.67
CA ARG A 10 -8.11 -20.69 15.32
C ARG A 10 -7.20 -20.10 16.38
N VAL A 11 -6.58 -20.95 17.20
CA VAL A 11 -5.57 -20.51 18.19
C VAL A 11 -4.38 -19.86 17.50
N GLN A 12 -3.93 -20.41 16.37
CA GLN A 12 -2.85 -19.84 15.58
C GLN A 12 -3.23 -18.50 14.94
N GLN A 13 -4.46 -18.36 14.42
CA GLN A 13 -4.97 -17.09 13.89
C GLN A 13 -5.06 -16.02 14.98
N ASP A 14 -5.56 -16.39 16.16
CA ASP A 14 -5.68 -15.49 17.30
C ASP A 14 -4.30 -15.06 17.84
N LEU A 15 -3.33 -15.98 17.87
CA LEU A 15 -1.93 -15.67 18.22
C LEU A 15 -1.27 -14.76 17.17
N LEU A 16 -1.51 -15.00 15.88
CA LEU A 16 -0.99 -14.13 14.82
C LEU A 16 -1.59 -12.72 14.89
N ALA A 17 -2.88 -12.60 15.24
CA ALA A 17 -3.52 -11.31 15.46
C ALA A 17 -2.97 -10.59 16.71
N LEU A 18 -2.63 -11.31 17.77
CA LEU A 18 -2.00 -10.78 18.98
C LEU A 18 -0.53 -10.36 18.74
N LEU A 19 0.21 -11.11 17.93
CA LEU A 19 1.62 -10.84 17.60
C LEU A 19 1.79 -9.80 16.48
N ARG A 20 0.76 -9.60 15.64
CA ARG A 20 0.64 -8.46 14.72
C ARG A 20 -0.49 -7.54 15.20
N PRO A 21 -0.30 -6.77 16.29
CA PRO A 21 -1.21 -5.68 16.54
C PRO A 21 -1.15 -4.75 15.32
N PRO A 22 -2.30 -4.22 14.82
CA PRO A 22 -2.29 -3.10 13.90
C PRO A 22 -1.50 -2.01 14.60
N SER A 23 -0.25 -1.85 14.18
CA SER A 23 0.67 -1.06 14.94
C SER A 23 0.25 0.35 14.63
N ALA A 24 -0.45 1.02 15.54
CA ALA A 24 -0.82 2.43 15.38
C ALA A 24 0.42 3.29 15.01
N ARG A 25 1.62 2.81 15.34
CA ARG A 25 2.91 3.33 14.88
C ARG A 25 3.16 3.16 13.37
N LEU A 26 2.88 1.99 12.79
CA LEU A 26 2.95 1.74 11.34
C LEU A 26 1.86 2.50 10.59
N GLU A 27 0.63 2.56 11.10
CA GLU A 27 -0.45 3.38 10.51
C GLU A 27 -0.15 4.89 10.56
N ARG A 28 0.73 5.33 11.45
CA ARG A 28 1.25 6.70 11.48
C ARG A 28 2.42 6.92 10.51
N GLN A 29 3.04 5.86 9.99
CA GLN A 29 4.08 6.02 8.99
C GLN A 29 3.45 6.58 7.71
N LEU A 30 4.10 7.61 7.19
CA LEU A 30 3.63 8.32 6.01
C LEU A 30 3.47 7.39 4.81
N SER A 31 4.37 6.42 4.65
CA SER A 31 4.31 5.40 3.60
C SER A 31 3.01 4.60 3.64
N GLU A 32 2.60 4.10 4.81
CA GLU A 32 1.37 3.31 4.96
C GLU A 32 0.10 4.15 4.77
N ARG A 33 0.14 5.43 5.18
CA ARG A 33 -0.98 6.37 4.96
C ARG A 33 -1.17 6.71 3.49
N VAL A 34 -0.07 6.80 2.76
CA VAL A 34 -0.04 7.25 1.37
C VAL A 34 -0.28 6.11 0.39
N ARG A 35 0.12 4.88 0.74
CA ARG A 35 -0.04 3.67 -0.09
C ARG A 35 -1.43 3.45 -0.70
N PRO A 36 -2.55 3.53 0.04
CA PRO A 36 -3.88 3.34 -0.56
C PRO A 36 -4.21 4.42 -1.60
N HIS A 37 -3.74 5.66 -1.40
CA HIS A 37 -3.93 6.75 -2.35
C HIS A 37 -3.06 6.56 -3.60
N LEU A 38 -1.82 6.09 -3.43
CA LEU A 38 -0.94 5.75 -4.56
C LEU A 38 -1.50 4.60 -5.40
N SER A 39 -2.03 3.54 -4.76
CA SER A 39 -2.71 2.44 -5.47
C SER A 39 -3.95 2.93 -6.24
N ALA A 40 -4.75 3.83 -5.66
CA ALA A 40 -5.89 4.42 -6.36
C ALA A 40 -5.46 5.22 -7.61
N VAL A 41 -4.40 6.02 -7.50
CA VAL A 41 -3.83 6.76 -8.64
C VAL A 41 -3.24 5.81 -9.67
N ALA A 42 -2.51 4.77 -9.24
CA ALA A 42 -1.95 3.75 -10.13
C ALA A 42 -3.04 3.11 -11.00
N ARG A 43 -4.17 2.71 -10.39
CA ARG A 43 -5.30 2.13 -11.12
C ARG A 43 -5.97 3.13 -12.06
N ALA A 44 -6.15 4.38 -11.64
CA ALA A 44 -6.80 5.41 -12.45
C ALA A 44 -5.94 5.85 -13.66
N HIS A 45 -4.61 5.75 -13.53
CA HIS A 45 -3.65 6.16 -14.55
C HIS A 45 -2.99 4.98 -15.28
N ALA A 46 -3.45 3.75 -15.07
CA ALA A 46 -2.95 2.57 -15.78
C ALA A 46 -3.04 2.76 -17.31
N GLY A 47 -1.95 2.47 -18.02
CA GLY A 47 -1.87 2.66 -19.48
C GLY A 47 -1.69 4.11 -19.94
N ARG A 48 -1.56 5.08 -19.02
CA ARG A 48 -1.19 6.47 -19.36
C ARG A 48 0.33 6.60 -19.47
N PRO A 49 0.84 7.59 -20.24
CA PRO A 49 2.28 7.81 -20.35
C PRO A 49 2.95 8.04 -18.99
N ALA A 50 4.11 7.39 -18.77
CA ALA A 50 4.85 7.45 -17.51
C ALA A 50 5.09 8.87 -16.96
N PRO A 51 5.37 9.92 -17.75
CA PRO A 51 5.51 11.28 -17.21
C PRO A 51 4.23 11.82 -16.57
N GLN A 52 3.06 11.46 -17.10
CA GLN A 52 1.77 11.87 -16.51
C GLN A 52 1.50 11.10 -15.21
N VAL A 53 1.85 9.81 -15.19
CA VAL A 53 1.72 8.98 -13.99
C VAL A 53 2.66 9.49 -12.88
N LEU A 54 3.91 9.78 -13.21
CA LEU A 54 4.90 10.33 -12.28
C LEU A 54 4.42 11.62 -11.63
N ALA A 55 3.88 12.55 -12.42
CA ALA A 55 3.32 13.80 -11.91
C ALA A 55 2.17 13.54 -10.91
N ALA A 56 1.26 12.60 -11.22
CA ALA A 56 0.14 12.26 -10.35
C ALA A 56 0.60 11.59 -9.04
N LEU A 57 1.58 10.68 -9.11
CA LEU A 57 2.15 10.02 -7.93
C LEU A 57 2.91 11.01 -7.03
N ALA A 58 3.70 11.90 -7.62
CA ALA A 58 4.44 12.92 -6.89
C ALA A 58 3.50 13.90 -6.15
N GLU A 59 2.37 14.26 -6.77
CA GLU A 59 1.37 15.10 -6.14
C GLU A 59 0.74 14.45 -4.90
N VAL A 60 0.46 13.14 -4.95
CA VAL A 60 -0.05 12.41 -3.77
C VAL A 60 0.94 12.48 -2.60
N VAL A 61 2.24 12.29 -2.88
CA VAL A 61 3.28 12.34 -1.85
C VAL A 61 3.42 13.75 -1.27
N ARG A 62 3.39 14.79 -2.11
CA ARG A 62 3.42 16.20 -1.67
C ARG A 62 2.18 16.58 -0.86
N ALA A 63 0.99 16.17 -1.29
CA ALA A 63 -0.26 16.41 -0.58
C ALA A 63 -0.28 15.75 0.81
N ALA A 64 0.50 14.68 0.99
CA ALA A 64 0.70 14.04 2.27
C ALA A 64 1.78 14.73 3.15
N GLY A 65 2.43 15.77 2.64
CA GLY A 65 3.46 16.53 3.34
C GLY A 65 4.87 15.94 3.27
N ALA A 66 5.13 15.03 2.31
CA ALA A 66 6.47 14.50 2.05
C ALA A 66 7.12 15.11 0.81
N GLU A 67 8.45 15.05 0.78
CA GLU A 67 9.21 15.25 -0.45
C GLU A 67 9.22 13.95 -1.26
N PRO A 68 8.76 13.95 -2.52
CA PRO A 68 8.78 12.76 -3.36
C PRO A 68 10.19 12.39 -3.81
N ASP A 69 10.56 11.12 -3.64
CA ASP A 69 11.69 10.54 -4.35
C ASP A 69 11.33 10.34 -5.83
N LEU A 70 11.73 11.30 -6.67
CA LEU A 70 11.38 11.29 -8.09
C LEU A 70 11.99 10.12 -8.86
N THR A 71 13.13 9.58 -8.42
CA THR A 71 13.77 8.43 -9.07
C THR A 71 12.95 7.18 -8.81
N ALA A 72 12.60 6.92 -7.54
CA ALA A 72 11.76 5.77 -7.18
C ALA A 72 10.36 5.87 -7.79
N LEU A 73 9.77 7.07 -7.80
CA LEU A 73 8.46 7.29 -8.41
C LEU A 73 8.49 7.13 -9.94
N ALA A 74 9.61 7.43 -10.61
CA ALA A 74 9.75 7.22 -12.04
C ALA A 74 9.70 5.73 -12.38
N GLU A 75 10.39 4.88 -11.62
CA GLU A 75 10.33 3.42 -11.79
C GLU A 75 8.91 2.87 -11.59
N HIS A 76 8.21 3.37 -10.56
CA HIS A 76 6.82 3.00 -10.33
C HIS A 76 5.89 3.50 -11.44
N ALA A 77 6.13 4.70 -11.97
CA ALA A 77 5.35 5.27 -13.06
C ALA A 77 5.46 4.45 -14.35
N GLU A 78 6.63 3.89 -14.66
CA GLU A 78 6.81 2.97 -15.79
C GLU A 78 5.98 1.69 -15.62
N ARG A 79 6.00 1.10 -14.43
CA ARG A 79 5.20 -0.10 -14.12
C ARG A 79 3.70 0.17 -14.22
N VAL A 80 3.24 1.30 -13.71
CA VAL A 80 1.85 1.74 -13.83
C VAL A 80 1.47 2.05 -15.29
N SER A 81 2.36 2.68 -16.05
CA SER A 81 2.18 2.88 -17.49
C SER A 81 2.03 1.55 -18.23
N ALA A 82 2.70 0.49 -17.78
CA ALA A 82 2.55 -0.88 -18.28
C ALA A 82 1.28 -1.61 -17.76
N GLY A 83 0.50 -0.98 -16.87
CA GLY A 83 -0.74 -1.51 -16.32
C GLY A 83 -0.59 -2.30 -15.01
N GLU A 84 0.58 -2.25 -14.37
CA GLU A 84 0.82 -2.87 -13.07
C GLU A 84 0.51 -1.90 -11.92
N ASP A 85 0.01 -2.40 -10.79
CA ASP A 85 -0.11 -1.62 -9.55
C ASP A 85 1.02 -2.02 -8.58
N PRO A 86 2.10 -1.23 -8.46
CA PRO A 86 3.21 -1.54 -7.57
C PRO A 86 2.87 -1.33 -6.08
N TYR A 87 1.69 -0.81 -5.76
CA TYR A 87 1.25 -0.47 -4.41
C TYR A 87 0.15 -1.39 -3.85
N ALA A 88 -0.28 -2.37 -4.66
CA ALA A 88 -1.30 -3.37 -4.32
C ALA A 88 -0.90 -4.27 -3.14
#